data_AF-A0A1Q6SR14-F1
#
_entry.id   AF-A0A1Q6SR14-F1
#
_cell.length_a   1.000
_cell.length_b   1.000
_cell.length_c   1.000
_cell.angle_alpha   90.00
_cell.angle_beta   90.00
_cell.angle_gamma   90.00
#
_symmetry.space_group_name_H-M   'P 1'
#
loop_
_entity.id
_entity.type
_entity.pdbx_description
1 polymer ?
#
loop_
_entity_poly.entity_id
_entity_poly.type
_entity_poly.pdbx_seq_one_letter_code
_entity_poly.pdbx_strand_id
1 'polypeptide(L)'
;MKLTYQDLLEKMTNMEMLAIPPEKGEMGGNFSSYDRNSSYDPSTDTYSQWGANRDCDGYIRMEKDRLVAFEMEGPGVIWRIWSANPQEGHIRIYTENEQKEKMDMPFRKLFERYAYDESRVEWPANFPELMPILSRGRNRFIPIPFNHYCKVTLDPGWGEFYHITYTKFPSCVELPEYSLDMEIEVQTALAVLDRKFYLRGKEAYEANQLENTLIENLTLNCGAGEQKILYQSDKPLAISGIWLLVDEKQCAWEDLEKLRIEIYWDGEKEKSVSCSLASFFGVIKESCEYRSWPVSKTERECAAFWYMPCKSVIIKIINNHNIKLRLDFRVRYADISLDEAEQLMRFHAKEHGTEFAYLEKERFEKAGDRWPDWPVLLCKGKGRFCGMHLVVDNHFVKPENEAEEWWYGIADNKTIDWWWGEGDEKFFIDGEKFPSSFGTGSEDYIGYAWAAEPPHVYFDSAYAVQNAVPLDGNGNTSLLRFHICDAIPFQNQFEGFLEKYNDNGWAVNATCEYTVTPFWYVLHDGNQVDPYQ
;
A
#
# COMPACT_ATOMS: atom_id res chain seq x y z
N MET A 1 3.92 19.90 -18.99
CA MET A 1 5.03 18.91 -18.90
C MET A 1 4.66 17.74 -19.79
N LYS A 2 5.59 17.21 -20.61
CA LYS A 2 5.31 16.05 -21.46
C LYS A 2 6.01 14.83 -20.86
N LEU A 3 5.25 13.76 -20.63
CA LEU A 3 5.75 12.47 -20.16
C LEU A 3 5.75 11.46 -21.31
N THR A 4 6.77 10.62 -21.34
CA THR A 4 6.89 9.45 -22.21
C THR A 4 6.42 8.20 -21.46
N TYR A 5 6.23 7.09 -22.16
CA TYR A 5 5.89 5.83 -21.49
C TYR A 5 7.04 5.35 -20.59
N GLN A 6 8.28 5.64 -20.98
CA GLN A 6 9.44 5.32 -20.15
C GLN A 6 9.43 6.10 -18.83
N ASP A 7 9.06 7.39 -18.84
CA ASP A 7 8.89 8.17 -17.61
C ASP A 7 7.85 7.53 -16.67
N LEU A 8 6.78 6.92 -17.22
CA LEU A 8 5.78 6.19 -16.44
C LEU A 8 6.33 4.90 -15.84
N LEU A 9 7.21 4.18 -16.55
CA LEU A 9 7.86 2.98 -16.02
C LEU A 9 8.90 3.32 -14.94
N GLU A 10 9.61 4.43 -15.09
CA GLU A 10 10.56 4.92 -14.09
C GLU A 10 9.85 5.26 -12.77
N LYS A 11 8.65 5.88 -12.85
CA LYS A 11 7.77 6.14 -11.69
C LYS A 11 7.48 4.91 -10.83
N MET A 12 7.47 3.71 -11.42
CA MET A 12 7.19 2.46 -10.72
C MET A 12 8.32 2.03 -9.75
N THR A 13 9.51 2.61 -9.88
CA THR A 13 10.65 2.27 -9.00
C THR A 13 11.29 3.47 -8.31
N ASN A 14 10.86 4.69 -8.66
CA ASN A 14 11.50 5.91 -8.20
C ASN A 14 11.00 6.31 -6.80
N MET A 15 11.82 6.02 -5.79
CA MET A 15 11.53 6.40 -4.39
C MET A 15 11.70 7.90 -4.14
N GLU A 16 12.56 8.59 -4.89
CA GLU A 16 12.79 10.04 -4.74
C GLU A 16 11.54 10.85 -5.05
N MET A 17 10.76 10.39 -6.03
CA MET A 17 9.52 11.04 -6.43
C MET A 17 8.49 11.14 -5.31
N LEU A 18 8.49 10.21 -4.36
CA LEU A 18 7.57 10.23 -3.22
C LEU A 18 7.79 11.45 -2.34
N ALA A 19 9.02 12.01 -2.32
CA ALA A 19 9.34 13.22 -1.60
C ALA A 19 9.03 14.51 -2.39
N ILE A 20 8.65 14.44 -3.67
CA ILE A 20 8.28 15.62 -4.45
C ILE A 20 6.84 16.02 -4.11
N PRO A 21 6.59 17.27 -3.64
CA PRO A 21 5.25 17.74 -3.33
C PRO A 21 4.30 17.56 -4.52
N PRO A 22 3.07 17.06 -4.29
CA PRO A 22 2.11 16.90 -5.37
C PRO A 22 1.76 18.25 -6.01
N GLU A 23 1.65 18.25 -7.34
CA GLU A 23 1.26 19.45 -8.07
C GLU A 23 -0.20 19.79 -7.78
N LYS A 24 -0.55 21.09 -7.87
CA LYS A 24 -1.94 21.51 -7.66
C LYS A 24 -2.86 20.85 -8.69
N GLY A 25 -3.86 20.11 -8.21
CA GLY A 25 -4.81 19.39 -9.06
C GLY A 25 -4.38 17.96 -9.40
N GLU A 26 -3.24 17.49 -8.89
CA GLU A 26 -2.89 16.08 -8.87
C GLU A 26 -3.78 15.35 -7.85
N MET A 27 -4.40 14.24 -8.26
CA MET A 27 -5.31 13.43 -7.44
C MET A 27 -5.00 11.95 -7.64
N GLY A 28 -5.36 11.11 -6.67
CA GLY A 28 -5.28 9.66 -6.81
C GLY A 28 -6.41 8.98 -6.05
N GLY A 29 -6.71 7.75 -6.43
CA GLY A 29 -7.78 6.99 -5.80
C GLY A 29 -7.98 5.60 -6.41
N ASN A 30 -9.14 5.02 -6.13
CA ASN A 30 -9.54 3.69 -6.60
C ASN A 30 -11.00 3.69 -7.04
N PHE A 31 -11.28 3.02 -8.16
CA PHE A 31 -12.64 2.60 -8.50
C PHE A 31 -12.76 1.09 -8.28
N SER A 32 -13.77 0.69 -7.52
CA SER A 32 -13.98 -0.73 -7.19
C SER A 32 -15.44 -1.15 -7.35
N SER A 33 -15.64 -2.45 -7.13
CA SER A 33 -16.94 -3.10 -7.04
C SER A 33 -17.58 -3.03 -5.64
N TYR A 34 -17.22 -2.06 -4.80
CA TYR A 34 -17.77 -1.88 -3.44
C TYR A 34 -19.31 -1.83 -3.39
N ASP A 35 -19.88 -2.14 -2.23
CA ASP A 35 -21.32 -2.11 -2.00
C ASP A 35 -21.89 -0.68 -2.09
N ARG A 36 -22.73 -0.44 -3.11
CA ARG A 36 -23.34 0.88 -3.37
C ARG A 36 -24.46 1.25 -2.40
N ASN A 37 -24.82 0.38 -1.44
CA ASN A 37 -25.70 0.75 -0.33
C ASN A 37 -25.04 1.76 0.62
N SER A 38 -23.70 1.72 0.74
CA SER A 38 -22.91 2.67 1.52
C SER A 38 -23.02 4.07 0.90
N SER A 39 -23.63 5.00 1.65
CA SER A 39 -23.97 6.33 1.13
C SER A 39 -23.78 7.43 2.16
N TYR A 40 -23.59 8.65 1.68
CA TYR A 40 -23.49 9.87 2.48
C TYR A 40 -24.68 10.79 2.18
N ASP A 41 -25.34 11.30 3.23
CA ASP A 41 -26.41 12.30 3.13
C ASP A 41 -25.87 13.70 3.50
N PRO A 42 -25.71 14.60 2.52
CA PRO A 42 -25.23 15.96 2.78
C PRO A 42 -26.17 16.82 3.63
N SER A 43 -27.45 16.45 3.74
CA SER A 43 -28.45 17.24 4.47
C SER A 43 -28.35 17.05 5.98
N THR A 44 -27.91 15.87 6.41
CA THR A 44 -27.73 15.50 7.83
C THR A 44 -26.26 15.39 8.22
N ASP A 45 -25.32 15.43 7.25
CA ASP A 45 -23.89 15.13 7.42
C ASP A 45 -23.64 13.73 8.02
N THR A 46 -24.50 12.78 7.66
CA THR A 46 -24.44 11.40 8.17
C THR A 46 -24.25 10.38 7.07
N TYR A 47 -23.67 9.25 7.43
CA TYR A 47 -23.52 8.09 6.56
C TYR A 47 -24.61 7.05 6.83
N SER A 48 -25.02 6.32 5.79
CA SER A 48 -26.06 5.29 5.87
C SER A 48 -25.55 3.99 5.29
N GLN A 49 -25.83 2.89 5.99
CA GLN A 49 -25.35 1.54 5.66
C GLN A 49 -23.85 1.53 5.39
N TRP A 50 -23.07 2.21 6.25
CA TRP A 50 -21.67 2.55 5.95
C TRP A 50 -20.75 1.34 5.81
N GLY A 51 -20.95 0.31 6.63
CA GLY A 51 -20.29 -1.00 6.51
C GLY A 51 -21.13 -2.04 5.78
N ALA A 52 -21.79 -1.67 4.68
CA ALA A 52 -22.45 -2.65 3.83
C ALA A 52 -21.40 -3.48 3.08
N ASN A 53 -21.53 -4.82 3.14
CA ASN A 53 -20.54 -5.77 2.66
C ASN A 53 -21.07 -6.68 1.52
N ARG A 54 -22.04 -6.20 0.73
CA ARG A 54 -22.52 -6.91 -0.47
C ARG A 54 -21.91 -6.26 -1.72
N ASP A 55 -20.60 -6.23 -1.73
CA ASP A 55 -19.77 -5.84 -2.86
C ASP A 55 -19.79 -6.92 -3.96
N CYS A 56 -18.79 -6.93 -4.86
CA CYS A 56 -18.74 -7.66 -6.14
C CYS A 56 -19.53 -7.03 -7.30
N ASP A 57 -20.75 -6.56 -7.07
CA ASP A 57 -21.62 -6.03 -8.14
C ASP A 57 -21.58 -4.48 -8.27
N GLY A 58 -20.72 -3.80 -7.51
CA GLY A 58 -20.62 -2.34 -7.55
C GLY A 58 -20.15 -1.82 -8.92
N TYR A 59 -20.77 -0.73 -9.41
CA TYR A 59 -20.39 -0.05 -10.65
C TYR A 59 -20.79 1.42 -10.64
N ILE A 60 -20.27 2.22 -11.58
CA ILE A 60 -20.68 3.62 -11.77
C ILE A 60 -22.08 3.72 -12.35
N ARG A 61 -22.32 3.01 -13.47
CA ARG A 61 -23.64 2.85 -14.11
C ARG A 61 -23.66 1.63 -15.04
N MET A 62 -24.84 1.26 -15.51
CA MET A 62 -25.02 0.32 -16.62
C MET A 62 -25.19 1.07 -17.95
N GLU A 63 -24.49 0.61 -18.98
CA GLU A 63 -24.68 0.99 -20.38
C GLU A 63 -25.12 -0.24 -21.17
N LYS A 64 -26.43 -0.34 -21.44
CA LYS A 64 -27.08 -1.57 -21.94
C LYS A 64 -26.90 -2.72 -20.94
N ASP A 65 -26.15 -3.75 -21.31
CA ASP A 65 -25.84 -4.94 -20.50
C ASP A 65 -24.42 -4.89 -19.91
N ARG A 66 -23.69 -3.79 -20.10
CA ARG A 66 -22.31 -3.61 -19.64
C ARG A 66 -22.26 -2.69 -18.44
N LEU A 67 -21.48 -3.02 -17.43
CA LEU A 67 -21.20 -2.11 -16.34
C LEU A 67 -20.04 -1.18 -16.70
N VAL A 68 -20.09 0.05 -16.19
CA VAL A 68 -19.00 1.02 -16.26
C VAL A 68 -18.23 0.94 -14.94
N ALA A 69 -17.02 0.38 -15.00
CA ALA A 69 -16.18 0.12 -13.83
C ALA A 69 -15.31 1.33 -13.43
N PHE A 70 -14.88 2.10 -14.44
CA PHE A 70 -14.05 3.29 -14.28
C PHE A 70 -14.44 4.30 -15.34
N GLU A 71 -14.49 5.59 -14.97
CA GLU A 71 -14.61 6.67 -15.92
C GLU A 71 -13.98 7.94 -15.36
N MET A 72 -13.12 8.58 -16.15
CA MET A 72 -12.45 9.82 -15.75
C MET A 72 -12.15 10.72 -16.94
N GLU A 73 -12.34 12.03 -16.74
CA GLU A 73 -11.88 13.08 -17.66
C GLU A 73 -10.54 13.68 -17.22
N GLY A 74 -9.77 14.14 -18.21
CA GLY A 74 -8.47 14.79 -18.06
C GLY A 74 -7.29 13.80 -18.09
N PRO A 75 -6.06 14.32 -17.99
CA PRO A 75 -4.87 13.49 -18.11
C PRO A 75 -4.73 12.60 -16.89
N GLY A 76 -4.56 11.29 -17.11
CA GLY A 76 -4.46 10.32 -16.04
C GLY A 76 -3.78 9.01 -16.46
N VAL A 77 -3.42 8.23 -15.46
CA VAL A 77 -2.85 6.89 -15.63
C VAL A 77 -3.59 5.93 -14.71
N ILE A 78 -4.08 4.82 -15.26
CA ILE A 78 -4.46 3.65 -14.46
C ILE A 78 -3.18 2.87 -14.18
N TRP A 79 -2.87 2.66 -12.90
CA TRP A 79 -1.64 2.01 -12.44
C TRP A 79 -1.86 0.53 -12.13
N ARG A 80 -2.95 0.19 -11.47
CA ARG A 80 -3.31 -1.19 -11.10
C ARG A 80 -4.70 -1.51 -11.58
N ILE A 81 -4.86 -2.67 -12.20
CA ILE A 81 -6.14 -3.38 -12.27
C ILE A 81 -5.98 -4.66 -11.46
N TRP A 82 -6.94 -4.95 -10.60
CA TRP A 82 -6.99 -6.18 -9.80
C TRP A 82 -8.37 -6.83 -9.89
N SER A 83 -8.41 -8.15 -9.78
CA SER A 83 -9.67 -8.92 -9.63
C SER A 83 -9.42 -10.24 -8.89
N ALA A 84 -10.36 -10.62 -8.02
CA ALA A 84 -10.33 -11.90 -7.32
C ALA A 84 -10.59 -13.08 -8.27
N ASN A 85 -11.54 -12.92 -9.20
CA ASN A 85 -11.95 -14.00 -10.09
C ASN A 85 -12.41 -13.50 -11.48
N PRO A 86 -11.51 -12.96 -12.33
CA PRO A 86 -11.85 -12.53 -13.67
C PRO A 86 -12.17 -13.73 -14.58
N GLN A 87 -13.18 -13.57 -15.42
CA GLN A 87 -13.79 -14.60 -16.27
C GLN A 87 -13.81 -14.17 -17.74
N GLU A 88 -14.60 -14.85 -18.58
CA GLU A 88 -14.59 -14.70 -20.04
C GLU A 88 -15.34 -13.46 -20.55
N GLY A 89 -16.16 -12.81 -19.73
CA GLY A 89 -16.76 -11.53 -20.05
C GLY A 89 -15.68 -10.49 -20.35
N HIS A 90 -15.90 -9.69 -21.38
CA HIS A 90 -14.87 -8.80 -21.91
C HIS A 90 -14.67 -7.56 -21.04
N ILE A 91 -13.40 -7.18 -20.86
CA ILE A 91 -13.02 -5.83 -20.47
C ILE A 91 -12.78 -5.00 -21.73
N ARG A 92 -13.33 -3.78 -21.76
CA ARG A 92 -13.00 -2.78 -22.77
C ARG A 92 -12.47 -1.51 -22.16
N ILE A 93 -11.43 -0.97 -22.78
CA ILE A 93 -10.80 0.27 -22.36
C ILE A 93 -10.84 1.25 -23.53
N TYR A 94 -11.45 2.39 -23.28
CA TYR A 94 -11.51 3.54 -24.18
C TYR A 94 -10.56 4.59 -23.64
N THR A 95 -9.70 5.15 -24.49
CA THR A 95 -8.89 6.32 -24.14
C THR A 95 -9.08 7.41 -25.19
N GLU A 96 -8.91 8.67 -24.79
CA GLU A 96 -9.11 9.89 -25.57
C GLU A 96 -10.58 10.21 -25.90
N ASN A 97 -11.37 9.21 -26.32
CA ASN A 97 -12.83 9.32 -26.52
C ASN A 97 -13.53 7.95 -26.47
N GLU A 98 -14.86 7.95 -26.50
CA GLU A 98 -15.68 6.73 -26.46
C GLU A 98 -15.89 6.03 -27.82
N GLN A 99 -15.40 6.57 -28.94
CA GLN A 99 -15.79 6.08 -30.27
C GLN A 99 -15.16 4.74 -30.63
N LYS A 100 -13.97 4.45 -30.11
CA LYS A 100 -13.23 3.22 -30.41
C LYS A 100 -12.47 2.75 -29.19
N GLU A 101 -12.70 1.52 -28.81
CA GLU A 101 -11.95 0.84 -27.79
C GLU A 101 -10.48 0.68 -28.21
N LYS A 102 -9.57 1.06 -27.31
CA LYS A 102 -8.15 0.75 -27.44
C LYS A 102 -7.86 -0.69 -27.03
N MET A 103 -8.63 -1.23 -26.09
CA MET A 103 -8.54 -2.61 -25.63
C MET A 103 -9.92 -3.28 -25.67
N ASP A 104 -9.96 -4.51 -26.20
CA ASP A 104 -11.10 -5.42 -26.08
C ASP A 104 -10.58 -6.86 -25.96
N MET A 105 -10.80 -7.49 -24.81
CA MET A 105 -10.45 -8.90 -24.58
C MET A 105 -11.26 -9.49 -23.42
N PRO A 106 -11.40 -10.82 -23.32
CA PRO A 106 -11.87 -11.48 -22.10
C PRO A 106 -11.12 -10.96 -20.87
N PHE A 107 -11.82 -10.62 -19.78
CA PHE A 107 -11.21 -10.02 -18.60
C PHE A 107 -10.15 -10.92 -17.99
N ARG A 108 -10.39 -12.23 -17.97
CA ARG A 108 -9.40 -13.24 -17.59
C ARG A 108 -8.09 -13.14 -18.38
N LYS A 109 -8.17 -12.91 -19.70
CA LYS A 109 -6.99 -12.76 -20.57
C LYS A 109 -6.20 -11.49 -20.30
N LEU A 110 -6.76 -10.50 -19.59
CA LEU A 110 -5.97 -9.36 -19.14
C LEU A 110 -4.83 -9.79 -18.20
N PHE A 111 -5.02 -10.88 -17.45
CA PHE A 111 -4.09 -11.38 -16.44
C PHE A 111 -3.36 -12.66 -16.85
N GLU A 112 -4.03 -13.56 -17.56
CA GLU A 112 -3.56 -14.93 -17.78
C GLU A 112 -3.11 -15.20 -19.23
N ARG A 113 -2.87 -14.16 -20.06
CA ARG A 113 -2.65 -14.35 -21.49
C ARG A 113 -1.43 -15.24 -21.78
N TYR A 114 -1.68 -16.41 -22.34
CA TYR A 114 -0.66 -17.26 -22.94
C TYR A 114 -0.49 -16.86 -24.42
N ALA A 115 0.70 -16.36 -24.78
CA ALA A 115 0.98 -15.85 -26.12
C ALA A 115 1.18 -17.00 -27.11
N TYR A 116 0.11 -17.40 -27.81
CA TYR A 116 0.23 -18.08 -29.10
C TYR A 116 -1.09 -17.99 -29.89
N ASP A 117 -1.39 -16.81 -30.45
CA ASP A 117 -2.31 -16.69 -31.59
C ASP A 117 -1.47 -16.26 -32.80
N GLU A 118 -1.37 -17.13 -33.81
CA GLU A 118 -0.53 -16.93 -35.00
C GLU A 118 -1.01 -15.74 -35.87
N SER A 119 -2.16 -15.13 -35.56
CA SER A 119 -2.79 -14.10 -36.39
C SER A 119 -2.44 -12.65 -36.04
N ARG A 120 -1.76 -12.37 -34.91
CA ARG A 120 -1.34 -11.03 -34.52
C ARG A 120 0.06 -11.00 -33.89
N VAL A 121 0.80 -9.93 -34.15
CA VAL A 121 2.01 -9.59 -33.38
C VAL A 121 1.54 -9.13 -32.00
N GLU A 122 1.44 -10.07 -31.07
CA GLU A 122 1.05 -9.78 -29.70
C GLU A 122 2.31 -9.48 -28.89
N TRP A 123 2.30 -8.32 -28.23
CA TRP A 123 3.31 -7.81 -27.31
C TRP A 123 3.48 -8.82 -26.16
N PRO A 124 4.70 -9.00 -25.61
CA PRO A 124 4.96 -10.02 -24.60
C PRO A 124 4.03 -9.78 -23.40
N ALA A 125 3.09 -10.69 -23.19
CA ALA A 125 2.11 -10.59 -22.10
C ALA A 125 2.56 -11.35 -20.84
N ASN A 126 3.79 -11.88 -20.83
CA ASN A 126 4.34 -12.64 -19.73
C ASN A 126 5.30 -11.78 -18.90
N PHE A 127 4.73 -10.95 -18.02
CA PHE A 127 5.46 -10.15 -17.04
C PHE A 127 5.03 -10.56 -15.62
N PRO A 128 5.57 -11.67 -15.07
CA PRO A 128 5.08 -12.23 -13.81
C PRO A 128 5.18 -11.28 -12.61
N GLU A 129 6.13 -10.35 -12.62
CA GLU A 129 6.33 -9.40 -11.51
C GLU A 129 5.52 -8.12 -11.69
N LEU A 130 5.16 -7.77 -12.92
CA LEU A 130 4.19 -6.72 -13.22
C LEU A 130 2.74 -7.23 -13.16
N MET A 131 2.54 -8.54 -13.22
CA MET A 131 1.23 -9.18 -13.21
C MET A 131 1.16 -10.35 -12.21
N PRO A 132 1.51 -10.13 -10.93
CA PRO A 132 1.59 -11.23 -9.98
C PRO A 132 0.20 -11.75 -9.58
N ILE A 133 0.12 -13.06 -9.35
CA ILE A 133 -1.02 -13.69 -8.70
C ILE A 133 -0.64 -13.93 -7.24
N LEU A 134 -1.23 -13.14 -6.33
CA LEU A 134 -0.96 -13.19 -4.90
C LEU A 134 -2.14 -13.89 -4.25
N SER A 135 -1.99 -15.14 -3.82
CA SER A 135 -3.07 -15.98 -3.29
C SER A 135 -4.42 -15.79 -4.02
N ARG A 136 -4.46 -16.18 -5.32
CA ARG A 136 -5.58 -16.04 -6.27
C ARG A 136 -5.92 -14.60 -6.72
N GLY A 137 -5.54 -13.57 -5.97
CA GLY A 137 -5.70 -12.18 -6.38
C GLY A 137 -4.83 -11.87 -7.60
N ARG A 138 -5.44 -11.51 -8.73
CA ARG A 138 -4.73 -11.25 -9.99
C ARG A 138 -4.48 -9.76 -10.10
N ASN A 139 -3.21 -9.37 -10.10
CA ASN A 139 -2.79 -7.99 -10.22
C ASN A 139 -2.26 -7.72 -11.63
N ARG A 140 -2.40 -6.49 -12.11
CA ARG A 140 -1.74 -6.00 -13.34
C ARG A 140 -1.32 -4.55 -13.14
N PHE A 141 -0.01 -4.31 -13.19
CA PHE A 141 0.62 -3.01 -12.98
C PHE A 141 1.12 -2.31 -14.25
N ILE A 142 0.80 -2.80 -15.44
CA ILE A 142 1.22 -2.18 -16.72
C ILE A 142 0.42 -0.88 -16.94
N PRO A 143 1.06 0.30 -16.96
CA PRO A 143 0.37 1.60 -16.98
C PRO A 143 -0.51 1.80 -18.21
N ILE A 144 -1.70 2.40 -18.01
CA ILE A 144 -2.62 2.80 -19.07
C ILE A 144 -2.82 4.33 -19.00
N PRO A 145 -2.03 5.11 -19.75
CA PRO A 145 -2.16 6.56 -19.83
C PRO A 145 -3.30 7.02 -20.76
N PHE A 146 -3.84 8.20 -20.49
CA PHE A 146 -4.82 8.89 -21.33
C PHE A 146 -4.76 10.39 -21.09
N ASN A 147 -5.00 11.21 -22.12
CA ASN A 147 -4.91 12.67 -22.00
C ASN A 147 -6.26 13.36 -21.74
N HIS A 148 -7.31 12.92 -22.42
CA HIS A 148 -8.60 13.62 -22.37
C HIS A 148 -9.68 12.87 -21.60
N TYR A 149 -9.70 11.55 -21.73
CA TYR A 149 -10.78 10.71 -21.22
C TYR A 149 -10.33 9.26 -21.13
N CYS A 150 -10.83 8.53 -20.13
CA CYS A 150 -10.77 7.08 -20.11
C CYS A 150 -12.04 6.48 -19.51
N LYS A 151 -12.52 5.38 -20.10
CA LYS A 151 -13.60 4.55 -19.58
C LYS A 151 -13.22 3.08 -19.66
N VAL A 152 -13.56 2.34 -18.60
CA VAL A 152 -13.44 0.88 -18.54
C VAL A 152 -14.82 0.29 -18.35
N THR A 153 -15.19 -0.64 -19.23
CA THR A 153 -16.46 -1.37 -19.14
C THR A 153 -16.23 -2.87 -19.02
N LEU A 154 -17.09 -3.55 -18.27
CA LEU A 154 -17.08 -5.01 -18.14
C LEU A 154 -18.41 -5.59 -18.66
N ASP A 155 -18.31 -6.62 -19.51
CA ASP A 155 -19.46 -7.34 -20.08
C ASP A 155 -20.05 -8.37 -19.11
N PRO A 156 -21.28 -8.86 -19.35
CA PRO A 156 -21.81 -10.01 -18.62
C PRO A 156 -20.82 -11.18 -18.61
N GLY A 157 -20.69 -11.82 -17.44
CA GLY A 157 -19.73 -12.91 -17.22
C GLY A 157 -18.29 -12.43 -17.01
N TRP A 158 -18.07 -11.16 -16.63
CA TRP A 158 -16.74 -10.61 -16.37
C TRP A 158 -16.04 -11.24 -15.17
N GLY A 159 -16.77 -11.70 -14.14
CA GLY A 159 -16.18 -12.35 -12.97
C GLY A 159 -16.62 -11.74 -11.65
N GLU A 160 -15.72 -11.79 -10.66
CA GLU A 160 -15.98 -11.30 -9.31
C GLU A 160 -14.87 -10.36 -8.84
N PHE A 161 -15.32 -9.26 -8.22
CA PHE A 161 -14.54 -8.18 -7.63
C PHE A 161 -13.56 -7.47 -8.59
N TYR A 162 -13.49 -6.15 -8.52
CA TYR A 162 -12.45 -5.41 -9.23
C TYR A 162 -11.99 -4.19 -8.45
N HIS A 163 -10.72 -3.84 -8.64
CA HIS A 163 -10.11 -2.58 -8.20
C HIS A 163 -9.34 -1.96 -9.37
N ILE A 164 -9.45 -0.65 -9.55
CA ILE A 164 -8.78 0.13 -10.60
C ILE A 164 -8.18 1.37 -9.94
N THR A 165 -6.87 1.35 -9.68
CA THR A 165 -6.17 2.50 -9.08
C THR A 165 -5.68 3.46 -10.14
N TYR A 166 -5.70 4.75 -9.83
CA TYR A 166 -5.34 5.79 -10.79
C TYR A 166 -4.62 6.98 -10.15
N THR A 167 -3.91 7.72 -11.00
CA THR A 167 -3.50 9.11 -10.74
C THR A 167 -4.10 10.00 -11.82
N LYS A 168 -4.71 11.12 -11.41
CA LYS A 168 -5.09 12.23 -12.27
C LYS A 168 -4.02 13.31 -12.16
N PHE A 169 -3.51 13.77 -13.30
CA PHE A 169 -2.52 14.83 -13.37
C PHE A 169 -3.18 16.19 -13.60
N PRO A 170 -2.48 17.30 -13.31
CA PRO A 170 -2.90 18.63 -13.74
C PRO A 170 -3.08 18.70 -15.26
N SER A 171 -4.01 19.53 -15.73
CA SER A 171 -4.39 19.63 -17.15
C SER A 171 -3.26 20.08 -18.09
N CYS A 172 -2.13 20.56 -17.56
CA CYS A 172 -0.94 20.93 -18.33
C CYS A 172 0.03 19.76 -18.58
N VAL A 173 -0.26 18.57 -18.05
CA VAL A 173 0.52 17.35 -18.29
C VAL A 173 0.01 16.67 -19.56
N GLU A 174 0.93 16.38 -20.46
CA GLU A 174 0.70 15.59 -21.68
C GLU A 174 1.31 14.21 -21.49
N LEU A 175 0.51 13.17 -21.65
CA LEU A 175 0.85 11.76 -21.48
C LEU A 175 1.03 11.07 -22.84
N PRO A 176 1.78 9.96 -22.92
CA PRO A 176 1.90 9.21 -24.16
C PRO A 176 0.56 8.58 -24.54
N GLU A 177 0.29 8.41 -25.84
CA GLU A 177 -0.91 7.68 -26.28
C GLU A 177 -0.81 6.20 -25.90
N TYR A 178 -1.87 5.66 -25.31
CA TYR A 178 -1.95 4.23 -25.04
C TYR A 178 -2.30 3.44 -26.30
N SER A 179 -1.50 2.41 -26.57
CA SER A 179 -1.74 1.43 -27.62
C SER A 179 -1.50 0.02 -27.09
N LEU A 180 -2.31 -0.92 -27.58
CA LEU A 180 -2.01 -2.33 -27.45
C LEU A 180 -0.72 -2.64 -28.22
N ASP A 181 -0.63 -2.23 -29.48
CA ASP A 181 0.56 -2.42 -30.31
C ASP A 181 1.69 -1.51 -29.81
N MET A 182 2.31 -1.90 -28.69
CA MET A 182 3.38 -1.17 -28.03
C MET A 182 4.64 -1.23 -28.90
N GLU A 183 5.32 -0.10 -29.03
CA GLU A 183 6.63 -0.03 -29.67
C GLU A 183 7.63 -0.99 -29.00
N ILE A 184 8.60 -1.50 -29.77
CA ILE A 184 9.60 -2.47 -29.28
C ILE A 184 10.36 -1.92 -28.08
N GLU A 185 10.64 -0.62 -28.07
CA GLU A 185 11.30 0.08 -26.97
C GLU A 185 10.49 -0.03 -25.67
N VAL A 186 9.16 0.13 -25.74
CA VAL A 186 8.26 0.01 -24.59
C VAL A 186 8.22 -1.44 -24.08
N GLN A 187 8.10 -2.41 -24.99
CA GLN A 187 8.12 -3.84 -24.61
C GLN A 187 9.44 -4.22 -23.93
N THR A 188 10.55 -3.69 -24.43
CA THR A 188 11.88 -3.92 -23.86
C THR A 188 12.00 -3.28 -22.48
N ALA A 189 11.51 -2.05 -22.31
CA ALA A 189 11.51 -1.36 -21.02
C ALA A 189 10.65 -2.09 -19.97
N LEU A 190 9.49 -2.63 -20.36
CA LEU A 190 8.66 -3.48 -19.50
C LEU A 190 9.41 -4.75 -19.07
N ALA A 191 10.11 -5.42 -19.99
CA ALA A 191 10.91 -6.61 -19.66
C ALA A 191 12.08 -6.30 -18.71
N VAL A 192 12.72 -5.13 -18.88
CA VAL A 192 13.75 -4.66 -17.96
C VAL A 192 13.17 -4.39 -16.57
N LEU A 193 12.01 -3.73 -16.50
CA LEU A 193 11.33 -3.43 -15.25
C LEU A 193 10.86 -4.70 -14.53
N ASP A 194 10.25 -5.65 -15.24
CA ASP A 194 9.84 -6.94 -14.68
C ASP A 194 11.03 -7.68 -14.06
N ARG A 195 12.17 -7.71 -14.75
CA ARG A 195 13.41 -8.28 -14.20
C ARG A 195 13.92 -7.51 -12.98
N LYS A 196 13.80 -6.17 -12.97
CA LYS A 196 14.16 -5.33 -11.82
C LYS A 196 13.30 -5.67 -10.61
N PHE A 197 12.00 -5.90 -10.80
CA PHE A 197 11.11 -6.36 -9.75
C PHE A 197 11.39 -7.79 -9.30
N TYR A 198 11.77 -8.70 -10.18
CA TYR A 198 12.23 -10.04 -9.77
C TYR A 198 13.45 -9.97 -8.83
N LEU A 199 14.38 -9.06 -9.15
CA LEU A 199 15.59 -8.79 -8.38
C LEU A 199 15.39 -7.76 -7.25
N ARG A 200 14.14 -7.42 -6.89
CA ARG A 200 13.80 -6.56 -5.73
C ARG A 200 14.54 -7.02 -4.46
N GLY A 201 14.79 -6.07 -3.56
CA GLY A 201 15.78 -6.20 -2.47
C GLY A 201 17.19 -5.86 -2.91
N LYS A 202 17.75 -6.56 -3.92
CA LYS A 202 19.06 -6.21 -4.49
C LYS A 202 18.97 -4.97 -5.39
N GLU A 203 18.06 -4.97 -6.36
CA GLU A 203 17.88 -3.80 -7.24
C GLU A 203 17.31 -2.60 -6.48
N ALA A 204 16.49 -2.81 -5.45
CA ALA A 204 16.07 -1.71 -4.57
C ALA A 204 17.26 -1.12 -3.81
N TYR A 205 18.22 -1.96 -3.39
CA TYR A 205 19.49 -1.49 -2.87
C TYR A 205 20.26 -0.71 -3.94
N GLU A 206 20.44 -1.22 -5.16
CA GLU A 206 21.28 -0.58 -6.19
C GLU A 206 20.64 0.68 -6.79
N ALA A 207 19.34 0.64 -7.11
CA ALA A 207 18.60 1.73 -7.75
C ALA A 207 18.41 2.96 -6.85
N ASN A 208 18.39 2.78 -5.53
CA ASN A 208 18.34 3.89 -4.57
C ASN A 208 19.75 4.39 -4.18
N GLN A 209 20.80 4.03 -4.93
CA GLN A 209 22.11 4.66 -4.78
C GLN A 209 22.11 6.00 -5.51
N LEU A 210 22.14 7.07 -4.73
CA LEU A 210 22.31 8.43 -5.22
C LEU A 210 23.75 8.64 -5.72
N GLU A 211 23.99 9.62 -6.57
CA GLU A 211 25.36 10.03 -6.90
C GLU A 211 26.13 10.40 -5.62
N ASN A 212 27.39 9.96 -5.52
CA ASN A 212 28.25 10.21 -4.35
C ASN A 212 27.73 9.66 -3.01
N THR A 213 26.94 8.58 -3.06
CA THR A 213 26.46 7.90 -1.86
C THR A 213 27.59 7.49 -0.90
N LEU A 214 27.38 7.78 0.39
CA LEU A 214 28.18 7.35 1.52
C LEU A 214 27.44 6.25 2.30
N ILE A 215 28.24 5.38 2.94
CA ILE A 215 27.73 4.31 3.80
C ILE A 215 28.44 4.38 5.14
N GLU A 216 27.67 4.51 6.21
CA GLU A 216 28.15 4.43 7.58
C GLU A 216 27.71 3.13 8.24
N ASN A 217 28.66 2.43 8.87
CA ASN A 217 28.37 1.25 9.69
C ASN A 217 28.46 1.67 11.16
N LEU A 218 27.38 1.44 11.91
CA LEU A 218 27.15 2.01 13.23
C LEU A 218 26.78 0.89 14.19
N THR A 219 27.56 0.70 15.25
CA THR A 219 27.24 -0.26 16.33
C THR A 219 26.73 0.49 17.55
N LEU A 220 25.52 0.17 17.98
CA LEU A 220 24.95 0.65 19.23
C LEU A 220 24.92 -0.44 20.28
N ASN A 221 25.34 -0.10 21.49
CA ASN A 221 25.08 -0.90 22.69
C ASN A 221 24.06 -0.14 23.52
N CYS A 222 22.79 -0.53 23.50
CA CYS A 222 21.72 0.19 24.17
C CYS A 222 21.29 -0.57 25.44
N GLY A 223 21.49 0.03 26.61
CA GLY A 223 21.01 -0.48 27.89
C GLY A 223 19.49 -0.51 27.97
N ALA A 224 18.95 -1.23 28.95
CA ALA A 224 17.51 -1.28 29.20
C ALA A 224 16.96 0.12 29.53
N GLY A 225 15.88 0.55 28.85
CA GLY A 225 15.31 1.89 28.99
C GLY A 225 16.17 3.03 28.43
N GLU A 226 17.33 2.73 27.83
CA GLU A 226 18.24 3.76 27.31
C GLU A 226 17.78 4.28 25.95
N GLN A 227 18.05 5.56 25.69
CA GLN A 227 17.94 6.19 24.38
C GLN A 227 19.33 6.56 23.88
N LYS A 228 19.64 6.19 22.63
CA LYS A 228 20.90 6.57 21.96
C LYS A 228 20.65 7.20 20.62
N ILE A 229 21.51 8.15 20.25
CA ILE A 229 21.57 8.67 18.89
C ILE A 229 22.29 7.63 18.04
N LEU A 230 21.61 7.15 16.99
CA LEU A 230 22.19 6.29 15.96
C LEU A 230 22.98 7.14 14.97
N TYR A 231 22.38 8.20 14.45
CA TYR A 231 22.97 9.07 13.46
C TYR A 231 22.46 10.51 13.64
N GLN A 232 23.32 11.50 13.38
CA GLN A 232 22.96 12.91 13.40
C GLN A 232 23.77 13.67 12.34
N SER A 233 23.10 14.58 11.63
CA SER A 233 23.75 15.53 10.73
C SER A 233 23.06 16.89 10.84
N ASP A 234 23.87 17.95 10.88
CA ASP A 234 23.41 19.34 10.78
C ASP A 234 23.55 19.89 9.35
N LYS A 235 23.83 19.01 8.36
CA LYS A 235 23.96 19.35 6.95
C LYS A 235 22.86 18.67 6.11
N PRO A 236 22.43 19.30 5.00
CA PRO A 236 21.45 18.71 4.11
C PRO A 236 21.95 17.41 3.48
N LEU A 237 21.12 16.37 3.54
CA LEU A 237 21.39 15.06 2.97
C LEU A 237 20.09 14.36 2.64
N ALA A 238 20.17 13.27 1.87
CA ALA A 238 19.08 12.33 1.72
C ALA A 238 19.53 10.92 2.12
N ILE A 239 18.83 10.34 3.10
CA ILE A 239 19.01 8.93 3.47
C ILE A 239 18.28 8.09 2.41
N SER A 240 18.95 7.09 1.85
CA SER A 240 18.34 6.19 0.85
C SER A 240 18.40 4.72 1.26
N GLY A 241 18.85 4.46 2.50
CA GLY A 241 18.53 3.20 3.15
C GLY A 241 19.10 3.07 4.55
N ILE A 242 18.45 2.20 5.32
CA ILE A 242 18.84 1.80 6.68
C ILE A 242 18.75 0.28 6.73
N TRP A 243 19.82 -0.38 7.18
CA TRP A 243 19.85 -1.83 7.42
C TRP A 243 20.11 -2.07 8.90
N LEU A 244 19.52 -3.14 9.41
CA LEU A 244 19.83 -3.71 10.71
C LEU A 244 20.29 -5.16 10.51
N LEU A 245 21.52 -5.46 10.93
CA LEU A 245 21.99 -6.83 11.06
C LEU A 245 21.47 -7.41 12.38
N VAL A 246 20.77 -8.53 12.29
CA VAL A 246 20.20 -9.26 13.42
C VAL A 246 21.13 -10.43 13.75
N ASP A 247 21.84 -10.33 14.87
CA ASP A 247 22.57 -11.44 15.49
C ASP A 247 21.75 -11.93 16.67
N GLU A 248 21.10 -13.09 16.54
CA GLU A 248 20.19 -13.63 17.57
C GLU A 248 20.84 -13.83 18.95
N LYS A 249 22.17 -13.84 19.05
CA LYS A 249 22.85 -13.87 20.35
C LYS A 249 22.87 -12.52 21.07
N GLN A 250 22.58 -11.44 20.35
CA GLN A 250 22.72 -10.05 20.80
C GLN A 250 21.42 -9.25 20.69
N CYS A 251 20.59 -9.59 19.72
CA CYS A 251 19.26 -9.07 19.46
C CYS A 251 18.51 -10.10 18.60
N ALA A 252 17.48 -10.73 19.14
CA ALA A 252 16.59 -11.61 18.41
C ALA A 252 15.55 -10.81 17.62
N TRP A 253 14.85 -11.46 16.70
CA TRP A 253 13.77 -10.83 15.92
C TRP A 253 12.62 -10.29 16.79
N GLU A 254 12.28 -11.01 17.87
CA GLU A 254 11.25 -10.59 18.83
C GLU A 254 11.64 -9.34 19.64
N ASP A 255 12.94 -9.06 19.80
CA ASP A 255 13.40 -7.87 20.52
C ASP A 255 13.08 -6.58 19.73
N LEU A 256 12.92 -6.67 18.40
CA LEU A 256 12.69 -5.50 17.53
C LEU A 256 11.37 -4.78 17.83
N GLU A 257 10.37 -5.48 18.37
CA GLU A 257 9.11 -4.90 18.83
C GLU A 257 9.29 -4.02 20.07
N LYS A 258 10.36 -4.26 20.85
CA LYS A 258 10.71 -3.49 22.04
C LYS A 258 11.76 -2.41 21.78
N LEU A 259 12.25 -2.28 20.55
CA LEU A 259 13.17 -1.23 20.14
C LEU A 259 12.42 -0.21 19.29
N ARG A 260 12.43 1.06 19.66
CA ARG A 260 11.79 2.14 18.89
C ARG A 260 12.81 2.93 18.10
N ILE A 261 12.51 3.24 16.84
CA ILE A 261 13.21 4.26 16.08
C ILE A 261 12.43 5.58 16.16
N GLU A 262 13.13 6.66 16.46
CA GLU A 262 12.59 8.02 16.37
C GLU A 262 13.45 8.87 15.45
N ILE A 263 12.82 9.56 14.50
CA ILE A 263 13.52 10.47 13.59
C ILE A 263 12.91 11.87 13.66
N TYR A 264 13.80 12.85 13.76
CA TYR A 264 13.50 14.27 13.80
C TYR A 264 14.20 14.94 12.62
N TRP A 265 13.43 15.64 11.79
CA TRP A 265 13.91 16.39 10.64
C TRP A 265 14.06 17.88 10.95
N ASP A 266 15.09 18.51 10.41
CA ASP A 266 15.18 19.97 10.28
C ASP A 266 15.07 20.75 11.61
N GLY A 267 15.48 20.13 12.71
CA GLY A 267 15.40 20.71 14.05
C GLY A 267 14.00 20.73 14.66
N GLU A 268 13.06 19.98 14.10
CA GLU A 268 11.72 19.82 14.68
C GLU A 268 11.77 19.21 16.08
N LYS A 269 10.81 19.59 16.93
CA LYS A 269 10.68 19.05 18.29
C LYS A 269 9.89 17.76 18.31
N GLU A 270 9.05 17.58 17.31
CA GLU A 270 8.06 16.52 17.22
C GLU A 270 8.60 15.44 16.30
N LYS A 271 8.46 14.18 16.70
CA LYS A 271 9.01 13.07 15.94
C LYS A 271 8.22 12.88 14.64
N SER A 272 8.87 12.92 13.49
CA SER A 272 8.24 12.57 12.20
C SER A 272 8.16 11.06 11.98
N VAL A 273 9.13 10.31 12.51
CA VAL A 273 9.10 8.85 12.56
C VAL A 273 9.08 8.40 14.01
N SER A 274 8.19 7.48 14.35
CA SER A 274 8.05 6.91 15.68
C SER A 274 7.31 5.58 15.61
N CYS A 275 8.06 4.48 15.50
CA CYS A 275 7.53 3.12 15.45
C CYS A 275 8.56 2.14 16.01
N SER A 276 8.12 0.92 16.35
CA SER A 276 9.07 -0.16 16.62
C SER A 276 10.00 -0.40 15.42
N LEU A 277 11.19 -0.95 15.66
CA LEU A 277 12.08 -1.39 14.57
C LEU A 277 11.42 -2.50 13.77
N ALA A 278 10.63 -3.35 14.42
CA ALA A 278 9.81 -4.37 13.77
C ALA A 278 8.90 -3.74 12.70
N SER A 279 8.09 -2.76 13.06
CA SER A 279 7.20 -2.08 12.12
C SER A 279 7.92 -1.21 11.09
N PHE A 280 9.01 -0.54 11.46
CA PHE A 280 9.81 0.24 10.50
C PHE A 280 10.31 -0.60 9.33
N PHE A 281 10.67 -1.86 9.62
CA PHE A 281 11.14 -2.82 8.63
C PHE A 281 10.06 -3.76 8.10
N GLY A 282 8.79 -3.62 8.52
CA GLY A 282 7.70 -4.48 8.08
C GLY A 282 7.86 -5.95 8.51
N VAL A 283 8.28 -6.19 9.75
CA VAL A 283 8.52 -7.54 10.28
C VAL A 283 7.78 -7.74 11.60
N ILE A 284 7.47 -8.99 11.91
CA ILE A 284 7.14 -9.49 13.25
C ILE A 284 8.01 -10.71 13.55
N LYS A 285 7.97 -11.23 14.78
CA LYS A 285 8.72 -12.42 15.19
C LYS A 285 8.53 -13.60 14.22
N GLU A 286 7.29 -13.84 13.78
CA GLU A 286 6.90 -14.96 12.93
C GLU A 286 7.26 -14.77 11.44
N SER A 287 7.77 -13.59 11.04
CA SER A 287 7.98 -13.27 9.63
C SER A 287 8.99 -14.18 8.93
N CYS A 288 8.59 -14.74 7.78
CA CYS A 288 9.49 -15.38 6.84
C CYS A 288 10.41 -14.36 6.13
N GLU A 289 11.39 -14.86 5.38
CA GLU A 289 12.15 -14.00 4.45
C GLU A 289 11.22 -13.47 3.37
N TYR A 290 11.41 -12.21 2.98
CA TYR A 290 10.63 -11.61 1.91
C TYR A 290 11.39 -10.43 1.28
N ARG A 291 11.02 -10.08 0.05
CA ARG A 291 11.57 -8.92 -0.64
C ARG A 291 10.46 -8.07 -1.23
N SER A 292 10.43 -6.78 -0.89
CA SER A 292 9.60 -5.77 -1.53
C SER A 292 10.47 -4.64 -2.08
N TRP A 293 9.85 -3.62 -2.69
CA TRP A 293 10.58 -2.46 -3.17
C TRP A 293 11.08 -1.56 -2.01
N PRO A 294 10.27 -1.18 -1.01
CA PRO A 294 10.70 -0.27 0.04
C PRO A 294 11.35 -0.96 1.24
N VAL A 295 11.04 -2.22 1.51
CA VAL A 295 11.58 -2.96 2.67
C VAL A 295 11.88 -4.42 2.33
N SER A 296 12.77 -5.06 3.09
CA SER A 296 13.08 -6.48 2.92
C SER A 296 13.55 -7.13 4.21
N LYS A 297 13.39 -8.46 4.30
CA LYS A 297 13.93 -9.30 5.37
C LYS A 297 14.63 -10.53 4.77
N THR A 298 15.85 -10.78 5.21
CA THR A 298 16.59 -12.03 4.99
C THR A 298 16.74 -12.80 6.31
N GLU A 299 17.44 -13.93 6.29
CA GLU A 299 17.81 -14.68 7.50
C GLU A 299 18.54 -13.81 8.55
N ARG A 300 19.34 -12.82 8.12
CA ARG A 300 20.26 -12.08 9.01
C ARG A 300 20.09 -10.58 9.02
N GLU A 301 19.34 -10.01 8.09
CA GLU A 301 19.18 -8.56 8.00
C GLU A 301 17.75 -8.17 7.64
N CYS A 302 17.34 -7.00 8.13
CA CYS A 302 16.20 -6.28 7.57
C CYS A 302 16.66 -4.91 7.07
N ALA A 303 15.96 -4.39 6.07
CA ALA A 303 16.33 -3.16 5.38
C ALA A 303 15.12 -2.33 5.00
N ALA A 304 15.28 -1.02 5.02
CA ALA A 304 14.33 -0.04 4.50
C ALA A 304 15.04 0.88 3.51
N PHE A 305 14.45 1.12 2.35
CA PHE A 305 15.02 1.84 1.20
C PHE A 305 14.24 3.12 0.86
N TRP A 306 13.50 3.67 1.82
CA TRP A 306 12.82 4.96 1.67
C TRP A 306 13.82 6.09 1.41
N TYR A 307 13.47 7.01 0.51
CA TYR A 307 14.24 8.23 0.26
C TYR A 307 13.83 9.30 1.27
N MET A 308 14.71 9.70 2.19
CA MET A 308 14.40 10.62 3.29
C MET A 308 15.31 11.87 3.19
N PRO A 309 14.93 12.87 2.36
CA PRO A 309 15.68 14.12 2.24
C PRO A 309 15.44 15.01 3.45
N CYS A 310 16.48 15.72 3.91
CA CYS A 310 16.41 16.65 5.03
C CYS A 310 17.48 17.75 4.94
N LYS A 311 17.29 18.84 5.68
CA LYS A 311 18.29 19.88 5.95
C LYS A 311 19.17 19.49 7.14
N SER A 312 18.58 18.81 8.13
CA SER A 312 19.27 18.18 9.25
C SER A 312 18.46 16.98 9.77
N VAL A 313 19.11 16.07 10.47
CA VAL A 313 18.47 14.86 11.00
C VAL A 313 19.04 14.46 12.35
N ILE A 314 18.18 13.97 13.24
CA ILE A 314 18.55 13.19 14.40
C ILE A 314 17.77 11.87 14.37
N ILE A 315 18.50 10.76 14.31
CA ILE A 315 17.94 9.39 14.42
C ILE A 315 18.30 8.84 15.79
N LYS A 316 17.28 8.43 16.56
CA LYS A 316 17.44 7.81 17.87
C LYS A 316 16.90 6.40 17.87
N ILE A 317 17.55 5.55 18.66
CA ILE A 317 17.06 4.23 19.04
C ILE A 317 16.75 4.25 20.53
N ILE A 318 15.55 3.83 20.89
CA ILE A 318 15.08 3.74 22.27
C ILE A 318 14.88 2.26 22.58
N ASN A 319 15.52 1.78 23.64
CA ASN A 319 15.37 0.41 24.08
C ASN A 319 14.30 0.32 25.17
N ASN A 320 13.07 -0.02 24.79
CA ASN A 320 11.97 -0.29 25.73
C ASN A 320 12.03 -1.71 26.32
N HIS A 321 13.04 -2.50 25.98
CA HIS A 321 13.28 -3.80 26.60
C HIS A 321 13.86 -3.65 28.01
N ASN A 322 13.73 -4.70 28.81
CA ASN A 322 14.36 -4.83 30.14
C ASN A 322 15.81 -5.40 30.10
N ILE A 323 16.39 -5.60 28.91
CA ILE A 323 17.76 -6.10 28.75
C ILE A 323 18.59 -5.15 27.90
N LYS A 324 19.92 -5.27 28.01
CA LYS A 324 20.86 -4.56 27.14
C LYS A 324 20.97 -5.32 25.81
N LEU A 325 20.88 -4.58 24.71
CA LEU A 325 21.00 -5.13 23.34
C LEU A 325 22.16 -4.48 22.60
N ARG A 326 22.78 -5.22 21.68
CA ARG A 326 23.77 -4.68 20.73
C ARG A 326 23.16 -4.76 19.32
N LEU A 327 23.17 -3.62 18.63
CA LEU A 327 22.54 -3.41 17.34
C LEU A 327 23.59 -2.94 16.34
N ASP A 328 23.64 -3.56 15.18
CA ASP A 328 24.55 -3.21 14.09
C ASP A 328 23.77 -2.67 12.91
N PHE A 329 23.87 -1.36 12.70
CA PHE A 329 23.21 -0.65 11.63
C PHE A 329 24.16 -0.34 10.48
N ARG A 330 23.58 -0.24 9.28
CA ARG A 330 24.17 0.47 8.16
C ARG A 330 23.22 1.60 7.76
N VAL A 331 23.73 2.80 7.56
CA VAL A 331 22.96 3.94 7.05
C VAL A 331 23.61 4.42 5.77
N ARG A 332 22.81 4.56 4.73
CA ARG A 332 23.23 5.03 3.41
C ARG A 332 22.59 6.36 3.12
N TYR A 333 23.40 7.33 2.72
CA TYR A 333 22.95 8.68 2.41
C TYR A 333 23.83 9.36 1.36
N ALA A 334 23.35 10.43 0.75
CA ALA A 334 24.16 11.34 -0.03
C ALA A 334 23.91 12.78 0.40
N ASP A 335 24.94 13.63 0.34
CA ASP A 335 24.78 15.06 0.54
C ASP A 335 23.92 15.63 -0.60
N ILE A 336 22.93 16.45 -0.26
CA ILE A 336 22.11 17.20 -1.23
C ILE A 336 22.28 18.70 -1.00
N SER A 337 21.83 19.51 -1.94
CA SER A 337 21.86 20.97 -1.74
C SER A 337 20.79 21.41 -0.74
N LEU A 338 21.02 22.53 -0.04
CA LEU A 338 19.99 23.11 0.84
C LEU A 338 18.72 23.49 0.06
N ASP A 339 18.89 24.05 -1.14
CA ASP A 339 17.78 24.46 -2.01
C ASP A 339 16.92 23.25 -2.45
N GLU A 340 17.55 22.11 -2.69
CA GLU A 340 16.87 20.84 -3.00
C GLU A 340 16.13 20.31 -1.76
N ALA A 341 16.81 20.23 -0.61
CA ALA A 341 16.20 19.78 0.64
C ALA A 341 14.98 20.64 1.04
N GLU A 342 14.97 21.93 0.69
CA GLU A 342 13.88 22.87 0.94
C GLU A 342 12.62 22.61 0.12
N GLN A 343 12.76 22.02 -1.06
CA GLN A 343 11.65 21.77 -1.98
C GLN A 343 11.01 20.40 -1.77
N LEU A 344 11.70 19.51 -1.07
CA LEU A 344 11.26 18.13 -0.84
C LEU A 344 10.51 17.97 0.48
N MET A 345 9.54 17.06 0.48
CA MET A 345 8.78 16.62 1.65
C MET A 345 9.63 15.74 2.57
N ARG A 346 9.15 15.53 3.80
CA ARG A 346 9.80 14.64 4.78
C ARG A 346 9.05 13.31 4.87
N PHE A 347 9.81 12.24 5.04
CA PHE A 347 9.30 10.90 5.29
C PHE A 347 8.78 10.76 6.73
N HIS A 348 7.62 10.14 6.88
CA HIS A 348 6.97 9.90 8.16
C HIS A 348 6.51 8.44 8.25
N ALA A 349 6.56 7.90 9.46
CA ALA A 349 6.04 6.57 9.78
C ALA A 349 5.74 6.47 11.28
N LYS A 350 4.50 6.14 11.64
CA LYS A 350 4.07 6.11 13.05
C LYS A 350 3.16 4.94 13.33
N GLU A 351 3.65 4.05 14.18
CA GLU A 351 2.95 2.85 14.62
C GLU A 351 1.89 3.21 15.67
N HIS A 352 0.68 2.68 15.50
CA HIS A 352 -0.40 2.76 16.48
C HIS A 352 -1.37 1.57 16.37
N GLY A 353 -2.14 1.33 17.43
CA GLY A 353 -3.12 0.24 17.50
C GLY A 353 -4.53 0.66 17.94
N THR A 354 -4.76 1.90 18.40
CA THR A 354 -6.09 2.50 18.65
C THR A 354 -6.01 3.95 19.20
N GLU A 355 -7.14 4.67 19.02
CA GLU A 355 -7.58 6.02 19.45
C GLU A 355 -6.80 7.26 18.96
N PHE A 356 -7.40 7.97 17.99
CA PHE A 356 -7.08 9.37 17.68
C PHE A 356 -8.00 10.30 18.45
N ALA A 357 -7.41 11.19 19.26
CA ALA A 357 -8.14 12.02 20.23
C ALA A 357 -9.08 13.09 19.62
N TYR A 358 -9.03 13.32 18.32
CA TYR A 358 -9.82 14.36 17.63
C TYR A 358 -10.98 13.83 16.80
N LEU A 359 -11.15 12.51 16.70
CA LEU A 359 -12.37 11.95 16.10
C LEU A 359 -13.53 12.09 17.08
N GLU A 360 -14.71 12.39 16.55
CA GLU A 360 -15.98 12.30 17.28
C GLU A 360 -16.28 10.81 17.52
N LYS A 361 -15.75 10.25 18.60
CA LYS A 361 -15.78 8.81 18.93
C LYS A 361 -17.16 8.20 18.73
N GLU A 362 -18.21 8.90 19.13
CA GLU A 362 -19.59 8.43 19.04
C GLU A 362 -20.02 8.06 17.61
N ARG A 363 -19.42 8.68 16.58
CA ARG A 363 -19.66 8.34 15.17
C ARG A 363 -19.05 7.00 14.77
N PHE A 364 -17.93 6.62 15.37
CA PHE A 364 -17.13 5.45 15.01
C PHE A 364 -17.41 4.24 15.90
N GLU A 365 -18.29 4.36 16.90
CA GLU A 365 -18.78 3.24 17.70
C GLU A 365 -19.96 2.53 17.00
N LYS A 366 -20.31 1.30 17.41
CA LYS A 366 -21.35 0.46 16.77
C LYS A 366 -22.69 1.12 16.45
N ALA A 367 -23.09 2.14 17.22
CA ALA A 367 -24.33 2.88 17.02
C ALA A 367 -24.17 4.16 16.17
N GLY A 368 -22.93 4.55 15.91
CA GLY A 368 -22.55 5.70 15.10
C GLY A 368 -22.62 5.41 13.60
N ASP A 369 -22.59 6.47 12.81
CA ASP A 369 -22.78 6.41 11.37
C ASP A 369 -21.50 6.06 10.59
N ARG A 370 -20.33 6.17 11.22
CA ARG A 370 -19.02 5.81 10.66
C ARG A 370 -18.55 4.40 11.03
N TRP A 371 -19.28 3.67 11.87
CA TRP A 371 -18.96 2.27 12.13
C TRP A 371 -19.04 1.43 10.85
N PRO A 372 -18.10 0.51 10.56
CA PRO A 372 -16.97 0.05 11.38
C PRO A 372 -15.59 0.64 11.01
N ASP A 373 -15.51 1.91 10.57
CA ASP A 373 -14.24 2.54 10.20
C ASP A 373 -13.23 2.51 11.36
N TRP A 374 -12.05 1.95 11.11
CA TRP A 374 -10.88 2.05 11.98
C TRP A 374 -9.80 2.92 11.34
N PRO A 375 -9.31 3.96 12.02
CA PRO A 375 -8.44 4.95 11.41
C PRO A 375 -7.03 4.40 11.14
N VAL A 376 -6.53 4.62 9.93
CA VAL A 376 -5.15 4.25 9.51
C VAL A 376 -4.21 5.45 9.64
N LEU A 377 -4.57 6.57 9.02
CA LEU A 377 -3.78 7.82 9.03
C LEU A 377 -4.72 9.02 8.84
N LEU A 378 -4.66 10.01 9.72
CA LEU A 378 -5.36 11.28 9.51
C LEU A 378 -4.36 12.44 9.57
N CYS A 379 -3.93 12.90 8.41
CA CYS A 379 -2.86 13.88 8.25
C CYS A 379 -3.41 15.20 7.68
N LYS A 380 -2.92 16.32 8.18
CA LYS A 380 -3.12 17.64 7.54
C LYS A 380 -1.81 18.18 7.02
N GLY A 381 -1.86 18.85 5.88
CA GLY A 381 -0.74 19.37 5.13
C GLY A 381 -0.80 18.95 3.67
N LYS A 382 0.27 19.20 2.94
CA LYS A 382 0.43 18.74 1.56
C LYS A 382 1.36 17.53 1.55
N GLY A 383 0.95 16.43 0.93
CA GLY A 383 1.67 15.18 1.06
C GLY A 383 1.22 14.07 0.12
N ARG A 384 1.75 12.87 0.38
CA ARG A 384 1.37 11.63 -0.31
C ARG A 384 1.33 10.48 0.68
N PHE A 385 0.26 9.69 0.66
CA PHE A 385 0.21 8.41 1.34
C PHE A 385 0.88 7.33 0.48
N CYS A 386 1.79 6.56 1.08
CA CYS A 386 2.68 5.62 0.39
C CYS A 386 2.47 4.16 0.83
N GLY A 387 1.41 3.88 1.60
CA GLY A 387 1.05 2.53 2.03
C GLY A 387 1.22 2.29 3.53
N MET A 388 1.17 1.02 3.92
CA MET A 388 1.18 0.63 5.33
C MET A 388 1.75 -0.77 5.56
N HIS A 389 2.29 -0.97 6.76
CA HIS A 389 2.44 -2.27 7.41
C HIS A 389 1.24 -2.49 8.35
N LEU A 390 0.49 -3.56 8.15
CA LEU A 390 -0.63 -3.97 8.99
C LEU A 390 -0.29 -5.29 9.68
N VAL A 391 -0.44 -5.33 10.99
CA VAL A 391 -0.38 -6.55 11.80
C VAL A 391 -1.74 -6.77 12.41
N VAL A 392 -2.31 -7.96 12.21
CA VAL A 392 -3.58 -8.39 12.78
C VAL A 392 -3.34 -9.54 13.74
N ASP A 393 -3.60 -9.31 15.01
CA ASP A 393 -3.63 -10.33 16.06
C ASP A 393 -5.06 -10.88 16.15
N ASN A 394 -5.32 -12.01 15.50
CA ASN A 394 -6.65 -12.65 15.47
C ASN A 394 -6.62 -14.00 16.19
N HIS A 395 -6.98 -14.02 17.48
CA HIS A 395 -7.06 -15.26 18.26
C HIS A 395 -8.51 -15.65 18.56
N PHE A 396 -8.79 -16.95 18.55
CA PHE A 396 -10.13 -17.47 18.87
C PHE A 396 -10.07 -18.88 19.45
N VAL A 397 -11.14 -19.25 20.16
CA VAL A 397 -11.29 -20.62 20.67
C VAL A 397 -11.66 -21.54 19.53
N LYS A 398 -10.89 -22.62 19.36
CA LYS A 398 -11.18 -23.64 18.36
C LYS A 398 -12.56 -24.27 18.64
N PRO A 399 -13.44 -24.39 17.62
CA PRO A 399 -14.74 -25.03 17.78
C PRO A 399 -14.63 -26.46 18.31
N GLU A 400 -15.58 -26.87 19.16
CA GLU A 400 -15.62 -28.24 19.70
C GLU A 400 -15.92 -29.29 18.62
N ASN A 401 -16.75 -28.93 17.65
CA ASN A 401 -17.09 -29.78 16.51
C ASN A 401 -16.03 -29.60 15.42
N GLU A 402 -15.49 -30.71 14.93
CA GLU A 402 -14.64 -30.70 13.73
C GLU A 402 -15.47 -30.27 12.52
N ALA A 403 -14.88 -29.44 11.65
CA ALA A 403 -15.49 -29.09 10.38
C ALA A 403 -15.48 -30.29 9.43
N GLU A 404 -16.49 -30.39 8.57
CA GLU A 404 -16.56 -31.44 7.55
C GLU A 404 -15.50 -31.25 6.46
N GLU A 405 -15.04 -30.01 6.27
CA GLU A 405 -14.02 -29.61 5.32
C GLU A 405 -13.03 -28.65 6.00
N TRP A 406 -11.73 -28.80 5.69
CA TRP A 406 -10.63 -27.82 5.93
C TRP A 406 -10.72 -26.94 7.20
N TRP A 407 -9.89 -27.20 8.23
CA TRP A 407 -9.84 -26.52 9.55
C TRP A 407 -11.21 -26.23 10.19
N TYR A 408 -11.85 -25.15 9.75
CA TYR A 408 -13.06 -24.56 10.29
C TYR A 408 -14.20 -24.49 9.26
N GLY A 409 -14.07 -25.14 8.10
CA GLY A 409 -15.10 -25.20 7.05
C GLY A 409 -15.05 -24.04 6.07
N ILE A 410 -15.71 -24.25 4.92
CA ILE A 410 -15.75 -23.32 3.79
C ILE A 410 -17.18 -22.78 3.65
N ALA A 411 -17.31 -21.47 3.37
CA ALA A 411 -18.59 -20.81 3.10
C ALA A 411 -19.66 -21.12 4.17
N ASP A 412 -20.83 -21.62 3.77
CA ASP A 412 -21.96 -21.91 4.66
C ASP A 412 -21.72 -23.12 5.59
N ASN A 413 -20.69 -23.94 5.32
CA ASN A 413 -20.36 -25.15 6.09
C ASN A 413 -19.28 -24.90 7.15
N LYS A 414 -19.10 -23.64 7.59
CA LYS A 414 -18.10 -23.27 8.59
C LYS A 414 -18.55 -23.53 10.03
N THR A 415 -17.62 -24.01 10.87
CA THR A 415 -17.80 -24.16 12.32
C THR A 415 -17.50 -22.87 13.08
N ILE A 416 -16.77 -21.93 12.46
CA ILE A 416 -16.54 -20.57 12.96
C ILE A 416 -16.24 -19.60 11.82
N ASP A 417 -16.69 -18.35 11.94
CA ASP A 417 -16.43 -17.26 11.00
C ASP A 417 -15.18 -16.46 11.38
N TRP A 418 -14.00 -17.06 11.17
CA TRP A 418 -12.74 -16.56 11.71
C TRP A 418 -12.10 -15.44 10.88
N TRP A 419 -12.55 -15.23 9.65
CA TRP A 419 -11.90 -14.34 8.71
C TRP A 419 -12.09 -12.87 9.11
N TRP A 420 -10.97 -12.14 9.24
CA TRP A 420 -10.96 -10.76 9.72
C TRP A 420 -10.96 -9.73 8.59
N GLY A 421 -10.58 -10.13 7.38
CA GLY A 421 -10.17 -9.22 6.31
C GLY A 421 -11.27 -8.74 5.38
N GLU A 422 -12.54 -9.03 5.62
CA GLU A 422 -13.66 -8.51 4.81
C GLU A 422 -13.78 -6.96 4.84
N GLY A 423 -13.07 -6.26 5.72
CA GLY A 423 -13.24 -4.81 5.88
C GLY A 423 -12.62 -3.97 4.77
N ASP A 424 -13.39 -3.02 4.23
CA ASP A 424 -12.97 -2.11 3.16
C ASP A 424 -11.99 -1.02 3.61
N GLU A 425 -11.02 -0.69 2.75
CA GLU A 425 -10.30 0.58 2.89
C GLU A 425 -11.14 1.76 2.40
N LYS A 426 -11.05 2.89 3.11
CA LYS A 426 -11.76 4.13 2.76
C LYS A 426 -10.84 5.33 2.91
N PHE A 427 -10.46 5.96 1.81
CA PHE A 427 -9.55 7.11 1.82
C PHE A 427 -10.26 8.38 1.36
N PHE A 428 -10.26 9.38 2.24
CA PHE A 428 -10.83 10.69 2.03
C PHE A 428 -9.70 11.71 1.80
N ILE A 429 -9.74 12.36 0.65
CA ILE A 429 -8.74 13.32 0.21
C ILE A 429 -9.27 14.73 0.29
N ASP A 430 -8.49 15.64 0.87
CA ASP A 430 -8.73 17.08 0.88
C ASP A 430 -10.11 17.51 1.42
N GLY A 431 -10.64 16.77 2.39
CA GLY A 431 -11.89 17.09 3.10
C GLY A 431 -13.16 16.66 2.36
N GLU A 432 -13.03 15.77 1.38
CA GLU A 432 -14.18 15.15 0.74
C GLU A 432 -15.06 14.41 1.75
N LYS A 433 -16.36 14.33 1.45
CA LYS A 433 -17.36 13.69 2.32
C LYS A 433 -17.67 12.25 1.93
N PHE A 434 -17.29 11.85 0.73
CA PHE A 434 -17.38 10.46 0.26
C PHE A 434 -16.01 10.10 -0.32
N PRO A 435 -15.44 8.93 0.01
CA PRO A 435 -14.03 8.66 -0.24
C PRO A 435 -13.77 8.41 -1.73
N SER A 436 -12.66 8.98 -2.22
CA SER A 436 -12.13 8.75 -3.57
C SER A 436 -11.51 7.36 -3.76
N SER A 437 -11.25 6.65 -2.66
CA SER A 437 -10.97 5.21 -2.65
C SER A 437 -11.90 4.50 -1.69
N PHE A 438 -12.66 3.53 -2.19
CA PHE A 438 -13.55 2.67 -1.41
C PHE A 438 -13.26 1.23 -1.82
N GLY A 439 -12.90 0.37 -0.87
CA GLY A 439 -12.47 -1.01 -1.03
C GLY A 439 -13.53 -2.06 -1.30
N THR A 440 -13.12 -3.32 -1.21
CA THR A 440 -13.99 -4.53 -1.22
C THR A 440 -13.49 -5.60 -0.24
N GLY A 441 -12.70 -5.18 0.75
CA GLY A 441 -11.94 -6.08 1.61
C GLY A 441 -10.47 -5.69 1.79
N SER A 442 -9.94 -6.01 2.96
CA SER A 442 -8.57 -5.76 3.36
C SER A 442 -7.59 -6.60 2.55
N GLU A 443 -7.92 -7.87 2.25
CA GLU A 443 -7.09 -8.68 1.37
C GLU A 443 -7.03 -8.13 -0.05
N ASP A 444 -8.16 -7.64 -0.54
CA ASP A 444 -8.33 -7.08 -1.88
C ASP A 444 -7.51 -5.80 -2.04
N TYR A 445 -7.50 -4.96 -1.00
CA TYR A 445 -6.62 -3.79 -0.91
C TYR A 445 -5.14 -4.15 -1.01
N ILE A 446 -4.68 -5.14 -0.22
CA ILE A 446 -3.30 -5.63 -0.26
C ILE A 446 -2.99 -6.19 -1.67
N GLY A 447 -3.96 -6.88 -2.26
CA GLY A 447 -3.91 -7.42 -3.62
C GLY A 447 -3.98 -8.93 -3.70
N TYR A 448 -4.36 -9.63 -2.62
CA TYR A 448 -4.70 -11.05 -2.64
C TYR A 448 -6.22 -11.26 -2.55
N ALA A 449 -6.71 -12.49 -2.50
CA ALA A 449 -8.15 -12.75 -2.53
C ALA A 449 -8.55 -13.97 -1.68
N TRP A 450 -9.84 -14.07 -1.37
CA TRP A 450 -10.49 -15.24 -0.78
C TRP A 450 -9.87 -15.67 0.55
N ALA A 451 -9.58 -14.73 1.46
CA ALA A 451 -8.91 -15.01 2.73
C ALA A 451 -7.55 -15.75 2.61
N ALA A 452 -6.96 -15.75 1.42
CA ALA A 452 -5.88 -16.67 1.04
C ALA A 452 -6.21 -18.16 1.28
N GLU A 453 -7.50 -18.53 1.34
CA GLU A 453 -7.94 -19.82 1.84
C GLU A 453 -7.37 -20.99 1.03
N PRO A 454 -6.64 -21.90 1.69
CA PRO A 454 -6.25 -21.90 3.12
C PRO A 454 -5.19 -20.83 3.52
N PRO A 455 -5.34 -19.97 4.57
CA PRO A 455 -4.63 -18.70 4.75
C PRO A 455 -3.13 -18.82 5.01
N HIS A 456 -2.56 -20.03 4.98
CA HIS A 456 -1.14 -20.31 5.22
C HIS A 456 -0.16 -19.81 4.13
N VAL A 457 -0.66 -19.19 3.06
CA VAL A 457 0.17 -18.84 1.90
C VAL A 457 1.00 -17.60 2.21
N TYR A 458 2.33 -17.73 2.16
CA TYR A 458 3.21 -16.55 2.12
C TYR A 458 3.36 -16.08 0.67
N PHE A 459 3.44 -14.76 0.49
CA PHE A 459 3.78 -14.18 -0.81
C PHE A 459 4.55 -12.88 -0.62
N ASP A 460 5.36 -12.53 -1.62
CA ASP A 460 5.94 -11.21 -1.75
C ASP A 460 5.94 -10.75 -3.21
N SER A 461 5.93 -9.44 -3.40
CA SER A 461 6.01 -8.74 -4.67
C SER A 461 6.67 -7.38 -4.43
N ALA A 462 6.86 -6.59 -5.49
CA ALA A 462 7.39 -5.24 -5.34
C ALA A 462 6.55 -4.36 -4.38
N TYR A 463 5.22 -4.56 -4.34
CA TYR A 463 4.30 -3.65 -3.65
C TYR A 463 3.41 -4.30 -2.59
N ALA A 464 3.40 -5.62 -2.49
CA ALA A 464 2.52 -6.34 -1.55
C ALA A 464 3.20 -7.58 -0.97
N VAL A 465 3.01 -7.83 0.32
CA VAL A 465 3.64 -8.93 1.06
C VAL A 465 2.68 -9.48 2.11
N GLN A 466 2.62 -10.81 2.24
CA GLN A 466 2.15 -11.53 3.43
C GLN A 466 3.31 -12.39 3.94
N ASN A 467 3.99 -11.92 4.98
CA ASN A 467 5.21 -12.56 5.49
C ASN A 467 5.00 -13.36 6.77
N ALA A 468 3.85 -13.26 7.43
CA ALA A 468 3.50 -14.10 8.56
C ALA A 468 1.99 -14.33 8.57
N VAL A 469 1.60 -15.57 8.85
CA VAL A 469 0.22 -15.99 9.07
C VAL A 469 0.27 -17.43 9.64
N PRO A 470 -0.49 -17.75 10.70
CA PRO A 470 -0.57 -19.12 11.20
C PRO A 470 -1.24 -20.01 10.16
N LEU A 471 -0.94 -21.32 10.18
CA LEU A 471 -1.57 -22.26 9.26
C LEU A 471 -3.10 -22.07 9.28
N ASP A 472 -3.71 -22.15 10.46
CA ASP A 472 -5.16 -22.05 10.66
C ASP A 472 -5.70 -20.63 10.82
N GLY A 473 -4.91 -19.59 10.53
CA GLY A 473 -5.35 -18.19 10.67
C GLY A 473 -5.62 -17.73 12.11
N ASN A 474 -5.29 -18.53 13.13
CA ASN A 474 -5.49 -18.23 14.55
C ASN A 474 -4.18 -17.70 15.18
N GLY A 475 -3.97 -16.39 15.10
CA GLY A 475 -2.80 -15.68 15.60
C GLY A 475 -2.42 -14.48 14.73
N ASN A 476 -1.13 -14.14 14.72
CA ASN A 476 -0.62 -12.93 14.08
C ASN A 476 -0.48 -13.08 12.56
N THR A 477 -1.13 -12.18 11.82
CA THR A 477 -0.94 -12.00 10.38
C THR A 477 -0.20 -10.69 10.13
N SER A 478 0.83 -10.69 9.29
CA SER A 478 1.62 -9.49 8.93
C SER A 478 1.57 -9.25 7.42
N LEU A 479 1.12 -8.05 7.06
CA LEU A 479 0.77 -7.65 5.71
C LEU A 479 1.37 -6.28 5.37
N LEU A 480 1.89 -6.15 4.15
CA LEU A 480 2.40 -4.88 3.65
C LEU A 480 1.73 -4.56 2.32
N ARG A 481 1.31 -3.30 2.16
CA ARG A 481 0.92 -2.72 0.88
C ARG A 481 1.63 -1.39 0.70
N PHE A 482 2.30 -1.23 -0.42
CA PHE A 482 3.01 0.00 -0.79
C PHE A 482 2.35 0.67 -1.99
N HIS A 483 2.23 1.99 -1.89
CA HIS A 483 1.80 2.85 -2.98
C HIS A 483 3.02 3.65 -3.47
N ILE A 484 3.57 3.24 -4.62
CA ILE A 484 4.76 3.87 -5.21
C ILE A 484 4.34 4.71 -6.43
N CYS A 485 4.09 4.07 -7.57
CA CYS A 485 3.52 4.76 -8.72
C CYS A 485 2.08 5.23 -8.50
N ASP A 486 1.34 4.54 -7.64
CA ASP A 486 -0.04 4.82 -7.23
C ASP A 486 -0.11 5.45 -5.82
N ALA A 487 0.96 6.16 -5.40
CA ALA A 487 0.95 7.01 -4.20
C ALA A 487 -0.21 8.01 -4.26
N ILE A 488 -0.91 8.18 -3.14
CA ILE A 488 -2.16 8.96 -3.08
C ILE A 488 -1.83 10.38 -2.64
N PRO A 489 -1.85 11.37 -3.55
CA PRO A 489 -1.53 12.75 -3.23
C PRO A 489 -2.68 13.44 -2.48
N PHE A 490 -2.33 14.38 -1.61
CA PHE A 490 -3.26 15.28 -0.94
C PHE A 490 -2.67 16.68 -0.84
N GLN A 491 -3.50 17.71 -1.03
CA GLN A 491 -3.07 19.11 -1.00
C GLN A 491 -3.20 19.75 0.38
N ASN A 492 -4.17 19.29 1.17
CA ASN A 492 -4.55 19.87 2.45
C ASN A 492 -4.74 18.80 3.55
N GLN A 493 -5.32 17.65 3.23
CA GLN A 493 -5.52 16.59 4.22
C GLN A 493 -5.72 15.20 3.59
N PHE A 494 -5.37 14.18 4.35
CA PHE A 494 -5.64 12.78 4.07
C PHE A 494 -6.29 12.14 5.29
N GLU A 495 -7.44 11.51 5.14
CA GLU A 495 -8.05 10.69 6.18
C GLU A 495 -8.27 9.29 5.61
N GLY A 496 -7.45 8.33 6.06
CA GLY A 496 -7.56 6.94 5.65
C GLY A 496 -8.09 6.07 6.78
N PHE A 497 -9.02 5.19 6.43
CA PHE A 497 -9.65 4.22 7.30
C PHE A 497 -9.58 2.82 6.68
N LEU A 498 -9.64 1.80 7.52
CA LEU A 498 -9.84 0.40 7.17
C LEU A 498 -10.99 -0.10 8.05
N GLU A 499 -11.97 -0.77 7.49
CA GLU A 499 -13.03 -1.32 8.32
C GLU A 499 -12.54 -2.47 9.18
N LYS A 500 -12.96 -2.46 10.44
CA LYS A 500 -12.71 -3.56 11.35
C LYS A 500 -13.93 -4.48 11.38
N TYR A 501 -13.97 -5.42 10.42
CA TYR A 501 -15.11 -6.32 10.22
C TYR A 501 -15.40 -7.18 11.47
N ASN A 502 -14.36 -7.79 12.03
CA ASN A 502 -14.42 -8.51 13.29
C ASN A 502 -13.91 -7.64 14.45
N ASP A 503 -14.76 -7.37 15.43
CA ASP A 503 -14.40 -6.61 16.62
C ASP A 503 -13.84 -7.50 17.75
N ASN A 504 -13.29 -6.89 18.81
CA ASN A 504 -12.87 -7.67 19.98
C ASN A 504 -14.11 -8.30 20.63
N GLY A 505 -14.23 -9.63 20.56
CA GLY A 505 -15.43 -10.35 21.00
C GLY A 505 -16.39 -10.75 19.88
N TRP A 506 -15.95 -10.73 18.60
CA TRP A 506 -16.70 -11.28 17.47
C TRP A 506 -17.17 -12.74 17.70
N ALA A 507 -16.42 -13.49 18.52
CA ALA A 507 -16.83 -14.76 19.13
C ALA A 507 -16.46 -14.81 20.62
N VAL A 508 -16.99 -15.80 21.36
CA VAL A 508 -16.70 -16.00 22.79
C VAL A 508 -15.19 -16.23 22.97
N ASN A 509 -14.54 -15.33 23.72
CA ASN A 509 -13.09 -15.31 23.95
C ASN A 509 -12.24 -15.14 22.68
N ALA A 510 -12.77 -14.49 21.64
CA ALA A 510 -11.99 -14.11 20.46
C ALA A 510 -11.49 -12.66 20.54
N THR A 511 -10.29 -12.42 20.00
CA THR A 511 -9.67 -11.11 19.83
C THR A 511 -9.35 -10.89 18.36
N CYS A 512 -9.41 -9.62 17.93
CA CYS A 512 -8.98 -9.22 16.59
C CYS A 512 -8.38 -7.82 16.72
N GLU A 513 -7.09 -7.71 17.03
CA GLU A 513 -6.43 -6.42 17.26
C GLU A 513 -5.60 -6.00 16.05
N TYR A 514 -5.74 -4.74 15.63
CA TYR A 514 -5.02 -4.20 14.49
C TYR A 514 -3.91 -3.28 15.02
N THR A 515 -2.70 -3.45 14.51
CA THR A 515 -1.61 -2.49 14.65
C THR A 515 -1.17 -2.08 13.26
N VAL A 516 -1.09 -0.78 13.00
CA VAL A 516 -0.72 -0.25 11.69
C VAL A 516 0.43 0.73 11.80
N THR A 517 1.33 0.68 10.82
CA THR A 517 2.34 1.70 10.57
C THR A 517 2.13 2.24 9.15
N PRO A 518 1.39 3.34 8.97
CA PRO A 518 1.34 4.05 7.70
C PRO A 518 2.70 4.65 7.36
N PHE A 519 3.00 4.73 6.06
CA PHE A 519 4.16 5.40 5.49
C PHE A 519 3.67 6.55 4.60
N TRP A 520 4.16 7.75 4.83
CA TRP A 520 3.75 8.92 4.05
C TRP A 520 4.84 9.97 3.96
N TYR A 521 4.67 10.89 3.02
CA TYR A 521 5.48 12.10 2.93
C TYR A 521 4.61 13.33 3.15
N VAL A 522 5.12 14.33 3.85
CA VAL A 522 4.43 15.62 4.05
C VAL A 522 5.41 16.78 3.96
N LEU A 523 4.98 17.87 3.35
CA LEU A 523 5.74 19.11 3.25
C LEU A 523 5.82 19.78 4.63
N HIS A 524 7.03 20.17 5.03
CA HIS A 524 7.29 20.90 6.28
C HIS A 524 7.29 22.41 6.03
N ASP A 525 6.10 22.99 5.81
CA ASP A 525 5.92 24.42 5.56
C ASP A 525 5.30 25.19 6.74
N GLY A 526 5.08 24.50 7.86
CA GLY A 526 4.45 25.04 9.08
C GLY A 526 2.93 24.89 9.11
N ASN A 527 2.30 24.38 8.04
CA ASN A 527 0.86 24.10 7.99
C ASN A 527 0.53 22.64 8.32
N GLN A 528 1.53 21.78 8.44
CA GLN A 528 1.32 20.37 8.80
C GLN A 528 0.85 20.22 10.24
N VAL A 529 -0.12 19.35 10.45
CA VAL A 529 -0.51 18.91 11.80
C VAL A 529 -0.12 17.44 11.92
N ASP A 530 0.67 17.16 12.94
CA ASP A 530 1.04 15.79 13.29
C ASP A 530 -0.23 15.00 13.65
N PRO A 531 -0.52 13.86 12.97
CA PRO A 531 -1.71 13.06 13.25
C PRO A 531 -1.79 12.52 14.68
N TYR A 532 -0.67 12.50 15.42
CA TYR A 532 -0.49 11.75 16.67
C TYR A 532 -0.16 12.66 17.86
N GLN A 533 -0.56 13.93 17.80
CA GLN A 533 -0.44 14.91 18.89
C GLN A 533 -1.74 15.14 19.62
#